data_AF-A0A6J1YUC9-F1
#
_entry.id   AF-A0A6J1YUC9-F1
#
_cell.length_a   1.000
_cell.length_b   1.000
_cell.length_c   1.000
_cell.angle_alpha   90.00
_cell.angle_beta   90.00
_cell.angle_gamma   90.00
#
_symmetry.space_group_name_H-M   'P 1'
#
loop_
_entity.id
_entity.type
_entity.pdbx_description
1 polymer ?
#
loop_
_entity_poly.entity_id
_entity_poly.type
_entity_poly.pdbx_seq_one_letter_code
_entity_poly.pdbx_strand_id
1 'polypeptide(L)'
;MFEHISLMTLDSLQKCVFSFDSNCQESPSEYIAAILELSALVVKRQRQIFLHPDLLYYLTPDGRRFRRACDLVHNFTDAIIQERRCSLITEGSHDFLKAKAKAKTLDFIDVLLLAKDEDGKELSHEDIRAEADTFMFGGHDTTASGLSWVLYNLAKHPEYQERCRQEVQELLKDREPKEIE
;
A
#
# COMPACT_ATOMS: atom_id res chain seq x y z
N MET A 1 -8.73 -6.45 15.64
CA MET A 1 -7.27 -6.27 15.67
C MET A 1 -6.69 -6.22 14.27
N PHE A 2 -6.80 -7.29 13.46
CA PHE A 2 -6.25 -7.31 12.09
C PHE A 2 -6.70 -6.11 11.26
N GLU A 3 -8.00 -5.80 11.25
CA GLU A 3 -8.56 -4.64 10.53
C GLU A 3 -7.89 -3.31 10.91
N HIS A 4 -7.73 -3.00 12.20
CA HIS A 4 -7.05 -1.77 12.64
C HIS A 4 -5.58 -1.72 12.20
N ILE A 5 -4.89 -2.86 12.24
CA ILE A 5 -3.50 -2.94 11.79
C ILE A 5 -3.43 -2.76 10.27
N SER A 6 -4.35 -3.35 9.51
CA SER A 6 -4.44 -3.16 8.05
C SER A 6 -4.69 -1.70 7.67
N LEU A 7 -5.55 -0.99 8.40
CA LEU A 7 -5.77 0.45 8.18
C LEU A 7 -4.52 1.27 8.52
N MET A 8 -3.85 0.97 9.64
CA MET A 8 -2.62 1.66 10.04
C MET A 8 -1.48 1.44 9.04
N THR A 9 -1.27 0.21 8.55
CA THR A 9 -0.22 -0.06 7.57
C THR A 9 -0.54 0.55 6.21
N LEU A 10 -1.81 0.59 5.80
CA LEU A 10 -2.23 1.27 4.57
C LEU A 10 -1.99 2.77 4.67
N ASP A 11 -2.45 3.41 5.75
CA ASP A 11 -2.26 4.86 5.98
C ASP A 11 -0.78 5.24 6.01
N SER A 12 0.04 4.45 6.73
CA SER A 12 1.49 4.65 6.78
C SER A 12 2.15 4.48 5.40
N LEU A 13 1.73 3.46 4.63
CA LEU A 13 2.24 3.23 3.28
C LEU A 13 1.89 4.38 2.35
N GLN A 14 0.64 4.85 2.38
CA GLN A 14 0.19 5.97 1.54
C GLN A 14 0.99 7.25 1.83
N LYS A 15 1.21 7.56 3.11
CA LYS A 15 2.01 8.72 3.53
C LYS A 15 3.47 8.62 3.07
N CYS A 16 4.11 7.48 3.29
CA CYS A 16 5.55 7.32 3.03
C CYS A 16 5.91 7.03 1.57
N VAL A 17 5.06 6.32 0.83
CA VAL A 17 5.38 5.79 -0.51
C VAL A 17 4.66 6.57 -1.60
N PHE A 18 3.44 7.04 -1.32
CA PHE A 18 2.57 7.70 -2.29
C PHE A 18 2.38 9.20 -2.01
N SER A 19 3.06 9.75 -1.00
CA SER A 19 2.91 11.15 -0.56
C SER A 19 1.43 11.55 -0.44
N PHE A 20 0.60 10.63 0.04
CA PHE A 20 -0.86 10.73 0.05
C PHE A 20 -1.37 10.54 1.48
N ASP A 21 -2.12 11.51 1.98
CA ASP A 21 -2.71 11.44 3.31
C ASP A 21 -4.20 11.10 3.21
N SER A 22 -4.54 9.83 3.46
CA SER A 22 -5.92 9.35 3.38
C SER A 22 -6.68 9.50 4.69
N ASN A 23 -5.96 9.56 5.82
CA ASN A 23 -6.51 9.40 7.17
C ASN A 23 -7.49 8.21 7.26
N CYS A 24 -7.20 7.12 6.53
CA CYS A 24 -8.13 6.00 6.41
C CYS A 24 -8.34 5.23 7.71
N GLN A 25 -7.56 5.49 8.77
CA GLN A 25 -7.75 4.89 10.09
C GLN A 25 -9.07 5.30 10.76
N GLU A 26 -9.65 6.44 10.37
CA GLU A 26 -10.88 6.98 10.96
C GLU A 26 -12.17 6.44 10.32
N SER A 27 -12.07 5.73 9.18
CA SER A 27 -13.25 5.27 8.44
C SER A 27 -13.01 3.90 7.78
N PRO A 28 -14.07 3.09 7.57
CA PRO A 28 -13.92 1.81 6.89
C PRO A 28 -13.42 2.04 5.44
N SER A 29 -12.40 1.27 5.06
CA SER A 29 -11.78 1.37 3.72
C SER A 29 -12.37 0.33 2.76
N GLU A 30 -13.10 0.80 1.75
CA GLU A 30 -13.60 -0.05 0.65
C GLU A 30 -12.45 -0.73 -0.11
N TYR A 31 -11.29 -0.08 -0.17
CA TYR A 31 -10.08 -0.63 -0.77
C TYR A 31 -9.61 -1.90 -0.04
N ILE A 32 -9.52 -1.88 1.29
CA ILE A 32 -9.12 -3.06 2.08
C ILE A 32 -10.12 -4.21 1.87
N ALA A 33 -11.43 -3.90 1.87
CA ALA A 33 -12.45 -4.91 1.62
C ALA A 33 -12.29 -5.55 0.23
N ALA A 34 -12.00 -4.75 -0.80
CA ALA A 34 -11.73 -5.24 -2.15
C ALA A 34 -10.45 -6.09 -2.23
N ILE A 35 -9.37 -5.69 -1.56
CA ILE A 35 -8.13 -6.48 -1.49
C ILE A 35 -8.36 -7.84 -0.83
N LEU A 36 -9.09 -7.89 0.29
CA LEU A 36 -9.43 -9.15 0.95
C LEU A 36 -10.30 -10.05 0.06
N GLU A 37 -11.26 -9.47 -0.66
CA GLU A 37 -12.07 -10.21 -1.64
C GLU A 37 -11.22 -10.76 -2.79
N LEU A 38 -10.32 -9.94 -3.36
CA LEU A 38 -9.39 -10.35 -4.41
C LEU A 38 -8.50 -11.50 -3.94
N SER A 39 -7.86 -11.37 -2.78
CA SER A 39 -7.01 -12.41 -2.19
C SER A 39 -7.76 -13.73 -2.02
N ALA A 40 -8.99 -13.70 -1.50
CA ALA A 40 -9.81 -14.89 -1.35
C ALA A 40 -10.18 -15.52 -2.71
N LEU A 41 -10.55 -14.71 -3.69
CA LEU A 41 -10.91 -15.17 -5.04
C LEU A 41 -9.71 -15.73 -5.81
N VAL A 42 -8.51 -15.15 -5.66
CA VAL A 42 -7.27 -15.66 -6.26
C VAL A 42 -6.95 -17.05 -5.69
N VAL A 43 -6.95 -17.20 -4.36
CA VAL A 43 -6.69 -18.50 -3.70
C VAL A 43 -7.74 -19.54 -4.10
N LYS A 44 -9.01 -19.14 -4.23
CA LYS A 44 -10.07 -20.02 -4.70
C LYS A 44 -9.82 -20.47 -6.14
N ARG A 45 -9.50 -19.54 -7.05
CA ARG A 45 -9.22 -19.82 -8.46
C ARG A 45 -8.01 -20.74 -8.63
N GLN A 46 -6.95 -20.54 -7.84
CA GLN A 46 -5.75 -21.39 -7.85
C GLN A 46 -6.06 -22.87 -7.57
N ARG A 47 -7.12 -23.18 -6.81
CA ARG A 47 -7.56 -24.55 -6.52
C ARG A 47 -8.50 -25.12 -7.58
N GLN A 48 -9.01 -24.30 -8.49
CA GLN A 48 -10.00 -24.67 -9.50
C GLN A 48 -9.37 -24.64 -10.89
N ILE A 49 -8.59 -25.67 -11.22
CA ILE A 49 -7.80 -25.77 -12.46
C ILE A 49 -8.64 -25.51 -13.71
N PHE A 50 -9.90 -25.98 -13.74
CA PHE A 50 -10.82 -25.77 -14.86
C PHE A 50 -11.24 -24.30 -15.08
N LEU A 51 -11.05 -23.44 -14.07
CA LEU A 51 -11.32 -22.01 -14.12
C LEU A 51 -10.04 -21.17 -14.32
N HIS A 52 -8.91 -21.79 -14.66
CA HIS A 52 -7.72 -21.06 -15.05
C HIS A 52 -7.89 -20.29 -16.37
N PRO A 53 -8.61 -20.79 -17.40
CA PRO A 53 -8.89 -19.99 -18.60
C PRO A 53 -9.73 -18.75 -18.26
N ASP A 54 -9.21 -17.55 -18.57
CA ASP A 54 -9.85 -16.27 -18.25
C ASP A 54 -11.28 -16.16 -18.76
N LEU A 55 -11.52 -16.58 -20.01
CA LEU A 55 -12.86 -16.55 -20.61
C LEU A 55 -13.87 -17.32 -19.74
N LEU A 56 -13.52 -18.52 -19.29
CA LEU A 56 -14.41 -19.34 -18.46
C LEU A 56 -14.60 -18.70 -17.08
N TYR A 57 -13.53 -18.20 -16.47
CA TYR A 57 -13.58 -17.59 -15.15
C TYR A 57 -14.48 -16.35 -15.13
N TYR A 58 -14.33 -15.43 -16.07
CA TYR A 58 -15.10 -14.18 -16.11
C TYR A 58 -16.60 -14.38 -16.40
N LEU A 59 -17.00 -15.54 -16.93
CA LEU A 59 -18.41 -15.92 -17.07
C LEU A 59 -19.03 -16.40 -15.74
N THR A 60 -18.22 -16.76 -14.74
CA THR A 60 -18.71 -17.18 -13.42
C THR A 60 -19.10 -15.99 -12.53
N PRO A 61 -19.93 -16.20 -11.48
CA PRO A 61 -20.19 -15.18 -10.46
C PRO A 61 -18.90 -14.68 -9.78
N ASP A 62 -17.95 -15.58 -9.51
CA ASP A 62 -16.67 -15.25 -8.88
C ASP A 62 -15.82 -14.36 -9.78
N GLY A 63 -15.74 -14.67 -11.08
CA GLY A 63 -15.02 -13.82 -12.04
C GLY A 63 -15.64 -12.44 -12.21
N ARG A 64 -16.97 -12.31 -12.15
CA ARG A 64 -17.65 -11.00 -12.13
C ARG A 64 -17.40 -10.21 -10.85
N ARG A 65 -17.27 -10.88 -9.69
CA ARG A 65 -16.87 -10.24 -8.43
C ARG A 65 -15.42 -9.79 -8.48
N PHE A 66 -14.53 -10.67 -8.95
CA PHE A 66 -13.11 -10.37 -9.15
C PHE A 66 -12.91 -9.12 -10.00
N ARG A 67 -13.59 -9.03 -11.16
CA ARG A 67 -13.49 -7.85 -12.03
C ARG A 67 -13.93 -6.55 -11.33
N ARG A 68 -15.07 -6.58 -10.63
CA ARG A 68 -15.55 -5.41 -9.88
C ARG A 68 -14.57 -4.98 -8.77
N ALA A 69 -13.99 -5.94 -8.06
CA ALA A 69 -12.99 -5.64 -7.04
C ALA A 69 -11.69 -5.09 -7.65
N CYS A 70 -11.25 -5.60 -8.81
CA CYS A 70 -10.15 -5.01 -9.57
C CYS A 70 -10.46 -3.56 -9.99
N ASP A 71 -11.66 -3.30 -10.52
CA ASP A 71 -12.06 -1.94 -10.92
C ASP A 71 -12.01 -0.96 -9.73
N LEU A 72 -12.43 -1.40 -8.54
CA LEU A 72 -12.35 -0.60 -7.31
C LEU A 72 -10.90 -0.28 -6.93
N VAL A 73 -10.03 -1.30 -6.92
CA VAL A 73 -8.59 -1.15 -6.63
C VAL A 73 -7.92 -0.21 -7.63
N HIS A 74 -8.18 -0.39 -8.93
CA HIS A 74 -7.63 0.49 -9.96
C HIS A 74 -8.10 1.94 -9.79
N ASN A 75 -9.40 2.17 -9.55
CA ASN A 75 -9.94 3.50 -9.35
C ASN A 75 -9.33 4.20 -8.13
N PHE A 76 -9.09 3.45 -7.05
CA PHE A 76 -8.44 3.96 -5.85
C PHE A 76 -7.00 4.41 -6.15
N THR A 77 -6.22 3.56 -6.80
CA THR A 77 -4.83 3.89 -7.18
C THR A 77 -4.76 5.03 -8.18
N ASP A 78 -5.67 5.07 -9.16
CA ASP A 78 -5.77 6.16 -10.14
C ASP A 78 -6.06 7.50 -9.45
N ALA A 79 -6.95 7.53 -8.46
CA ALA A 79 -7.23 8.74 -7.69
C ALA A 79 -5.96 9.29 -7.00
N ILE A 80 -5.18 8.42 -6.37
CA ILE A 80 -3.93 8.78 -5.70
C ILE A 80 -2.90 9.33 -6.69
N ILE A 81 -2.73 8.66 -7.84
CA ILE A 81 -1.81 9.10 -8.91
C ILE A 81 -2.22 10.49 -9.43
N GLN A 82 -3.51 10.71 -9.66
CA GLN A 82 -4.02 11.99 -10.19
C GLN A 82 -3.88 13.11 -9.17
N GLU A 83 -4.16 12.87 -7.90
CA GLU A 83 -3.95 13.85 -6.84
C GLU A 83 -2.48 14.25 -6.76
N ARG A 84 -1.56 13.28 -6.76
CA ARG A 84 -0.13 13.56 -6.72
C ARG A 84 0.32 14.38 -7.92
N ARG A 85 -0.15 14.06 -9.14
CA ARG A 85 0.13 14.85 -10.35
C ARG A 85 -0.33 16.31 -10.20
N CYS A 86 -1.52 16.55 -9.67
CA CYS A 86 -2.05 17.89 -9.44
C CYS A 86 -1.19 18.69 -8.44
N SER A 87 -0.78 18.04 -7.34
CA SER A 87 0.09 18.66 -6.33
C SER A 87 1.44 19.05 -6.93
N LEU A 88 2.06 18.17 -7.74
CA LEU A 88 3.32 18.47 -8.40
C LEU A 88 3.23 19.64 -9.40
N ILE A 89 2.11 19.81 -10.10
CA ILE A 89 1.89 20.97 -10.98
C ILE A 89 1.85 22.26 -10.15
N THR A 90 1.16 22.23 -9.02
CA THR A 90 0.97 23.40 -8.13
C THR A 90 2.27 23.81 -7.44
N GLU A 91 3.10 22.84 -7.05
CA GLU A 91 4.39 23.03 -6.38
C GLU A 91 5.51 23.46 -7.34
N GLY A 92 5.25 23.60 -8.65
CA GLY A 92 6.27 23.93 -9.64
C GLY A 92 7.18 22.72 -9.92
N SER A 93 6.56 21.63 -10.38
CA SER A 93 7.10 20.28 -10.66
C SER A 93 8.62 20.23 -10.87
N HIS A 94 9.18 21.02 -11.79
CA HIS A 94 10.58 20.92 -12.15
C HIS A 94 11.56 21.42 -11.07
N ASP A 95 11.20 22.46 -10.32
CA ASP A 95 12.08 23.06 -9.30
C ASP A 95 11.92 22.37 -7.94
N PHE A 96 10.68 22.05 -7.55
CA PHE A 96 10.39 21.27 -6.36
C PHE A 96 11.01 19.86 -6.43
N LEU A 97 10.83 19.17 -7.56
CA LEU A 97 11.39 17.82 -7.71
C LEU A 97 12.91 17.83 -7.90
N LYS A 98 13.50 18.87 -8.51
CA LYS A 98 14.96 19.06 -8.49
C LYS A 98 15.48 19.26 -7.07
N ALA A 99 14.76 19.99 -6.23
CA ALA A 99 15.12 20.18 -4.83
C ALA A 99 15.03 18.87 -4.04
N LYS A 100 13.93 18.11 -4.16
CA LYS A 100 13.77 16.77 -3.54
C LYS A 100 14.83 15.78 -4.05
N ALA A 101 15.08 15.73 -5.36
CA ALA A 101 16.10 14.86 -5.95
C ALA A 101 17.51 15.20 -5.45
N LYS A 102 17.83 16.50 -5.34
CA LYS A 102 19.10 16.97 -4.75
C LYS A 102 19.21 16.64 -3.26
N ALA A 103 18.08 16.64 -2.55
CA ALA A 103 17.99 16.22 -1.15
C ALA A 103 17.90 14.68 -0.98
N LYS A 104 17.76 13.91 -2.06
CA LYS A 104 17.53 12.45 -2.07
C LYS A 104 16.29 12.01 -1.30
N THR A 105 15.21 12.79 -1.40
CA THR A 105 13.94 12.60 -0.65
C THR A 105 12.74 12.37 -1.58
N LEU A 106 12.96 11.66 -2.69
CA LEU A 106 11.86 11.27 -3.57
C LEU A 106 11.13 10.08 -2.99
N ASP A 107 9.80 10.20 -2.91
CA ASP A 107 8.94 9.09 -2.55
C ASP A 107 8.74 8.20 -3.79
N PHE A 108 8.29 6.96 -3.60
CA PHE A 108 8.18 5.99 -4.69
C PHE A 108 7.30 6.49 -5.84
N ILE A 109 6.16 7.13 -5.54
CA ILE A 109 5.29 7.68 -6.58
C ILE A 109 5.98 8.79 -7.38
N ASP A 110 6.82 9.61 -6.72
CA ASP A 110 7.58 10.67 -7.39
C ASP A 110 8.60 10.04 -8.36
N VAL A 111 9.21 8.91 -7.98
CA VAL A 111 10.12 8.16 -8.85
C VAL A 111 9.38 7.63 -10.07
N LEU A 112 8.21 7.01 -9.92
CA LEU A 112 7.42 6.51 -11.05
C LEU A 112 6.99 7.63 -12.01
N LEU A 113 6.55 8.77 -11.47
CA LEU A 113 6.09 9.92 -12.27
C LEU A 113 7.22 10.63 -13.02
N LEU A 114 8.47 10.47 -12.57
CA LEU A 114 9.66 11.09 -13.17
C LEU A 114 10.54 10.11 -13.94
N ALA A 115 10.24 8.82 -13.87
CA ALA A 115 11.04 7.80 -14.51
C ALA A 115 11.07 8.03 -16.03
N LYS A 116 12.29 8.11 -16.56
CA LYS A 116 12.58 8.18 -17.98
C LYS A 116 13.60 7.11 -18.32
N ASP A 117 13.42 6.43 -19.45
CA ASP A 117 14.42 5.51 -19.97
C ASP A 117 15.63 6.25 -20.59
N GLU A 118 16.57 5.49 -21.15
CA GLU A 118 17.79 6.03 -21.77
C GLU A 118 17.50 6.96 -22.96
N ASP A 119 16.35 6.78 -23.63
CA ASP A 119 15.88 7.60 -24.74
C ASP A 119 15.04 8.81 -24.27
N GLY A 120 14.86 8.97 -22.96
CA GLY A 120 14.08 10.05 -22.35
C GLY A 120 12.57 9.81 -22.36
N LYS A 121 12.11 8.61 -22.70
CA LYS A 121 10.69 8.24 -22.74
C LYS A 121 10.18 7.96 -21.33
N GLU A 122 9.03 8.53 -21.02
CA GLU A 122 8.33 8.38 -19.74
C GLU A 122 7.53 7.07 -19.67
N LEU A 123 7.27 6.59 -18.46
CA LEU A 123 6.37 5.46 -18.22
C LEU A 123 4.94 5.78 -18.69
N SER A 124 4.26 4.77 -19.24
CA SER A 124 2.85 4.94 -19.57
C SER A 124 2.00 5.03 -18.30
N HIS A 125 0.79 5.61 -18.41
CA HIS A 125 -0.12 5.65 -17.26
C HIS A 125 -0.49 4.25 -16.77
N GLU A 126 -0.60 3.27 -17.67
CA GLU A 126 -0.89 1.88 -17.33
C GLU A 126 0.26 1.23 -16.55
N ASP A 127 1.51 1.48 -16.96
CA ASP A 127 2.69 0.98 -16.25
C ASP A 127 2.80 1.59 -14.85
N ILE A 128 2.61 2.91 -14.74
CA ILE A 128 2.61 3.61 -13.45
C ILE A 128 1.53 3.05 -12.52
N ARG A 129 0.31 2.84 -13.03
CA ARG A 129 -0.78 2.26 -12.23
C ARG A 129 -0.45 0.83 -11.82
N ALA A 130 0.05 0.00 -12.72
CA ALA A 130 0.37 -1.39 -12.41
C ALA A 130 1.44 -1.52 -11.31
N GLU A 131 2.48 -0.69 -11.35
CA GLU A 131 3.50 -0.63 -10.30
C GLU A 131 2.92 -0.08 -8.99
N ALA A 132 2.10 0.96 -9.05
CA ALA A 132 1.41 1.51 -7.89
C ALA A 132 0.48 0.50 -7.22
N ASP A 133 -0.33 -0.24 -7.99
CA ASP A 133 -1.21 -1.30 -7.49
C ASP A 133 -0.40 -2.40 -6.79
N THR A 134 0.71 -2.81 -7.41
CA THR A 134 1.60 -3.85 -6.88
C THR A 134 2.21 -3.44 -5.55
N PHE A 135 2.75 -2.22 -5.46
CA PHE A 135 3.37 -1.71 -4.23
C PHE A 135 2.34 -1.42 -3.14
N MET A 136 1.16 -0.89 -3.50
CA MET A 136 0.09 -0.64 -2.54
C MET A 136 -0.30 -1.96 -1.87
N PHE A 137 -0.73 -2.97 -2.64
CA PHE A 137 -1.10 -4.29 -2.12
C PHE A 137 0.05 -4.95 -1.34
N GLY A 138 1.23 -5.05 -1.96
CA GLY A 138 2.37 -5.76 -1.39
C GLY A 138 2.89 -5.13 -0.10
N GLY A 139 2.83 -3.80 0.01
CA GLY A 139 3.35 -3.05 1.13
C GLY A 139 2.49 -3.12 2.39
N HIS A 140 1.16 -3.02 2.26
CA HIS A 140 0.30 -2.91 3.44
C HIS A 140 -0.21 -4.28 3.95
N ASP A 141 -0.58 -5.21 3.06
CA ASP A 141 -1.31 -6.43 3.45
C ASP A 141 -0.36 -7.44 4.12
N THR A 142 0.84 -7.58 3.56
CA THR A 142 1.87 -8.48 4.09
C THR A 142 2.36 -8.03 5.47
N THR A 143 2.61 -6.73 5.65
CA THR A 143 3.03 -6.14 6.93
C THR A 143 1.92 -6.19 7.96
N ALA A 144 0.67 -5.97 7.58
CA ALA A 144 -0.48 -6.09 8.48
C ALA A 144 -0.63 -7.50 9.04
N SER A 145 -0.47 -8.52 8.18
CA SER A 145 -0.44 -9.92 8.58
C SER A 145 0.73 -10.22 9.52
N GLY A 146 1.94 -9.78 9.16
CA GLY A 146 3.13 -9.95 9.99
C GLY A 146 2.96 -9.36 11.40
N LEU A 147 2.54 -8.10 11.49
CA LEU A 147 2.31 -7.42 12.78
C LEU A 147 1.21 -8.09 13.59
N SER A 148 0.11 -8.49 12.95
CA SER A 148 -0.98 -9.20 13.62
C SER A 148 -0.53 -10.53 14.23
N TRP A 149 0.28 -11.29 13.49
CA TRP A 149 0.86 -12.55 13.97
C TRP A 149 1.91 -12.34 15.06
N VAL A 150 2.74 -11.31 14.95
CA VAL A 150 3.70 -10.94 16.00
C VAL A 150 2.94 -10.64 17.30
N LEU A 151 1.94 -9.75 17.26
CA LEU A 151 1.16 -9.38 18.44
C LEU A 151 0.44 -10.58 19.05
N TYR A 152 -0.13 -11.45 18.22
CA TYR A 152 -0.73 -12.70 18.68
C TYR A 152 0.27 -13.62 19.39
N ASN A 153 1.48 -13.79 18.84
CA ASN A 153 2.51 -14.63 19.46
C ASN A 153 3.03 -14.00 20.76
N LEU A 154 3.24 -12.69 20.81
CA LEU A 154 3.62 -12.01 22.04
C LEU A 154 2.55 -12.17 23.14
N ALA A 155 1.26 -12.10 22.79
CA ALA A 155 0.17 -12.36 23.73
C ALA A 155 0.15 -13.81 24.25
N LYS A 156 0.60 -14.77 23.44
CA LYS A 156 0.70 -16.18 23.82
C LYS A 156 1.96 -16.54 24.62
N HIS A 157 3.00 -15.73 24.52
CA HIS A 157 4.31 -15.98 25.13
C HIS A 157 4.78 -14.77 25.94
N PRO A 158 4.24 -14.56 27.17
CA PRO A 158 4.50 -13.38 27.99
C PRO A 158 5.99 -13.16 28.29
N GLU A 159 6.79 -14.22 28.38
CA GLU A 159 8.22 -14.17 28.58
C GLU A 159 8.96 -13.43 27.44
N TYR A 160 8.53 -13.60 26.19
CA TYR A 160 9.10 -12.88 25.06
C TYR A 160 8.52 -11.47 24.95
N GLN A 161 7.23 -11.29 25.25
CA GLN A 161 6.62 -9.97 25.31
C GLN A 161 7.31 -9.05 26.31
N GLU A 162 7.61 -9.55 27.51
CA GLU A 162 8.30 -8.78 28.54
C GLU A 162 9.73 -8.42 28.13
N ARG A 163 10.46 -9.37 27.52
CA ARG A 163 11.80 -9.10 26.99
C ARG A 163 11.79 -8.00 25.93
N CYS A 164 10.89 -8.07 24.95
CA CYS A 164 10.74 -7.03 23.93
C CYS A 164 10.35 -5.68 24.53
N ARG A 165 9.47 -5.67 25.55
CA ARG A 165 9.07 -4.45 26.26
C ARG A 165 10.25 -3.80 26.96
N GLN A 166 11.07 -4.57 27.66
CA GLN A 166 12.27 -4.08 28.35
C GLN A 166 13.27 -3.49 27.35
N GLU A 167 13.54 -4.20 26.24
CA GLU A 167 14.44 -3.72 25.18
C GLU A 167 14.00 -2.37 24.61
N VAL A 168 12.71 -2.21 24.27
CA VAL A 168 12.17 -0.95 23.75
C VAL A 168 12.24 0.16 24.82
N GLN A 169 11.90 -0.14 26.08
CA GLN A 169 11.97 0.83 27.17
C GLN A 169 13.40 1.32 27.43
N GLU A 170 14.38 0.41 27.42
CA GLU A 170 15.79 0.76 27.59
C GLU A 170 16.30 1.63 26.44
N LEU A 171 15.94 1.29 25.19
CA LEU A 171 16.35 2.07 24.01
C LEU A 171 15.75 3.48 24.00
N LEU A 172 14.53 3.64 24.52
CA LEU A 172 13.79 4.90 24.51
C LEU A 172 13.96 5.72 25.80
N LYS A 173 14.66 5.21 26.82
CA LYS A 173 14.74 5.80 28.17
C LYS A 173 15.10 7.29 28.21
N ASP A 174 15.99 7.72 27.31
CA ASP A 174 16.48 9.10 27.24
C ASP A 174 15.98 9.85 25.99
N ARG A 175 14.95 9.32 25.30
CA ARG A 175 14.35 9.97 24.13
C ARG A 175 13.05 10.66 24.54
N GLU A 176 13.04 11.97 24.41
CA GLU A 176 11.80 12.75 24.46
C GLU A 176 10.88 12.30 23.30
N PRO A 177 9.57 12.12 23.54
CA PRO A 177 8.61 11.93 22.47
C PRO A 177 8.69 13.13 21.53
N LYS A 178 9.09 12.88 20.28
CA LYS A 178 8.96 13.89 19.22
C LYS A 178 7.61 13.67 18.56
N GLU A 179 6.77 14.69 18.55
CA GLU A 179 5.65 14.72 17.62
C GLU A 179 6.26 14.69 16.21
N ILE A 180 5.88 13.68 15.44
CA ILE A 180 6.21 13.59 14.02
C ILE A 180 5.08 14.35 13.34
N GLU A 181 5.36 15.57 12.87
CA GLU A 181 4.48 16.35 11.98
C GLU A 181 4.24 15.62 10.66
#